data_AF-A0A8H7FKA2-F1
#
_entry.id   AF-A0A8H7FKA2-F1
#
_cell.length_a   1.000
_cell.length_b   1.000
_cell.length_c   1.000
_cell.angle_alpha   90.00
_cell.angle_beta   90.00
_cell.angle_gamma   90.00
#
_symmetry.space_group_name_H-M   'P 1'
#
loop_
_entity.id
_entity.type
_entity.pdbx_description
1 polymer ?
#
loop_
_entity_poly.entity_id
_entity_poly.type
_entity_poly.pdbx_seq_one_letter_code
_entity_poly.pdbx_strand_id
1 'polypeptide(L)'
;MTARRVRKVPNLSFIQRDSLDPFPSGPIDSALKVLKSGSRRIKAACSSFHEELKLLERLYYKGKNQHRSSLFWKRVVELKRLGERLDGLYVPDMLEQLRFSFWGLTTILK
;
A
#
# COMPACT_ATOMS: atom_id res chain seq x y z
N MET A 1 -5.53 21.72 -3.74
CA MET A 1 -5.55 20.35 -3.18
C MET A 1 -6.06 19.42 -4.27
N THR A 2 -5.22 18.59 -4.87
CA THR A 2 -5.64 17.62 -5.90
C THR A 2 -6.65 16.66 -5.30
N ALA A 3 -7.78 16.46 -5.98
CA ALA A 3 -8.84 15.55 -5.55
C ALA A 3 -8.24 14.17 -5.24
N ARG A 4 -8.46 13.71 -4.00
CA ARG A 4 -7.99 12.42 -3.51
C ARG A 4 -8.71 11.35 -4.34
N ARG A 5 -8.00 10.66 -5.24
CA ARG A 5 -8.54 9.51 -5.99
C ARG A 5 -8.64 8.32 -5.04
N VAL A 6 -9.52 8.41 -4.04
CA VAL A 6 -9.82 7.30 -3.14
C VAL A 6 -10.81 6.40 -3.86
N ARG A 7 -10.39 5.19 -4.25
CA ARG A 7 -11.37 4.15 -4.53
C ARG A 7 -11.97 3.72 -3.20
N LYS A 8 -13.30 3.80 -3.10
CA LYS A 8 -14.01 3.22 -1.97
C LYS A 8 -13.71 1.73 -1.96
N VAL A 9 -13.24 1.22 -0.83
CA VAL A 9 -12.95 -0.19 -0.64
C VAL A 9 -14.23 -1.00 -0.92
N PRO A 10 -14.18 -2.03 -1.78
CA PRO A 10 -15.35 -2.88 -2.01
C PRO A 10 -15.72 -3.64 -0.74
N ASN A 11 -17.02 -3.81 -0.51
CA ASN A 11 -17.51 -4.68 0.56
C ASN A 11 -17.12 -6.14 0.23
N LEU A 12 -16.32 -6.76 1.09
CA LEU A 12 -15.86 -8.12 0.87
C LEU A 12 -16.87 -9.11 1.45
N SER A 13 -17.31 -10.06 0.63
CA SER A 13 -18.03 -11.26 1.07
C SER A 13 -17.06 -12.43 1.13
N PHE A 14 -17.08 -13.19 2.24
CA PHE A 14 -16.26 -14.40 2.42
C PHE A 14 -17.13 -15.64 2.26
N ILE A 15 -16.62 -16.64 1.54
CA ILE A 15 -17.25 -17.96 1.39
C ILE A 15 -16.21 -19.01 1.80
N GLN A 16 -16.61 -19.95 2.65
CA GLN A 16 -15.71 -21.01 3.11
C GLN A 16 -15.35 -21.94 1.94
N ARG A 17 -14.07 -22.28 1.82
CA ARG A 17 -13.56 -23.13 0.73
C ARG A 17 -14.29 -24.47 0.63
N ASP A 18 -14.67 -25.05 1.76
CA ASP A 18 -15.36 -26.34 1.84
C ASP A 18 -16.79 -26.30 1.25
N SER A 19 -17.34 -25.10 1.04
CA SER A 19 -18.63 -24.90 0.36
C SER A 19 -18.51 -24.71 -1.15
N LEU A 20 -17.28 -24.76 -1.71
CA LEU A 20 -17.03 -24.69 -3.14
C LEU A 20 -16.95 -26.10 -3.74
N ASP A 21 -17.43 -26.25 -4.97
CA ASP A 21 -17.28 -27.50 -5.72
C ASP A 21 -15.80 -27.88 -5.89
N PRO A 22 -15.46 -29.18 -5.88
CA PRO A 22 -14.08 -29.63 -6.09
C PRO A 22 -13.55 -29.17 -7.45
N PHE A 23 -12.59 -28.24 -7.43
CA PHE A 23 -11.91 -27.71 -8.62
C PHE A 23 -10.39 -27.81 -8.44
N PRO A 24 -9.58 -27.96 -9.51
CA PRO A 24 -8.13 -27.93 -9.42
C PRO A 24 -7.62 -26.62 -8.80
N SER A 25 -7.39 -26.66 -7.48
CA SER A 25 -7.05 -25.50 -6.67
C SER A 25 -5.55 -25.16 -6.71
N GLY A 26 -4.71 -26.01 -7.30
CA GLY A 26 -3.25 -25.86 -7.29
C GLY A 26 -2.75 -24.47 -7.76
N PRO A 27 -3.19 -23.96 -8.93
CA PRO A 27 -2.83 -22.63 -9.40
C PRO A 27 -3.36 -21.48 -8.52
N ILE A 28 -4.55 -21.66 -7.94
CA ILE A 28 -5.13 -20.68 -7.03
C ILE A 28 -4.32 -20.64 -5.73
N ASP A 29 -4.00 -21.80 -5.17
CA ASP A 29 -3.20 -21.95 -3.96
C ASP A 29 -1.79 -21.37 -4.12
N SER A 30 -1.18 -21.53 -5.29
CA SER A 30 0.12 -20.92 -5.58
C SER A 30 0.03 -19.40 -5.70
N ALA A 31 -0.98 -18.87 -6.42
CA ALA A 31 -1.23 -17.44 -6.50
C ALA A 31 -1.51 -16.81 -5.12
N LEU A 32 -2.28 -17.49 -4.29
CA LEU A 32 -2.58 -17.10 -2.92
C LEU A 32 -1.33 -17.11 -2.02
N LYS A 33 -0.44 -18.09 -2.17
CA LYS A 33 0.87 -18.07 -1.47
C LYS A 33 1.72 -16.87 -1.89
N VAL A 34 1.74 -16.53 -3.18
CA VAL A 34 2.44 -15.35 -3.70
C VAL A 34 1.82 -14.06 -3.18
N LEU A 35 0.49 -13.97 -3.15
CA LEU A 35 -0.23 -12.83 -2.57
C LEU A 35 0.14 -12.62 -1.10
N LYS A 36 0.19 -13.69 -0.30
CA LYS A 36 0.53 -13.62 1.13
C LYS A 36 1.98 -13.18 1.37
N SER A 37 2.93 -13.68 0.58
CA SER A 37 4.34 -13.27 0.72
C SER A 37 4.56 -11.86 0.16
N GLY A 38 3.91 -11.53 -0.95
CA GLY A 38 3.91 -10.21 -1.57
C GLY A 38 3.33 -9.12 -0.66
N SER A 39 2.21 -9.39 0.03
CA SER A 39 1.60 -8.41 0.93
C SER A 39 2.53 -8.04 2.09
N ARG A 40 3.24 -9.01 2.67
CA ARG A 40 4.24 -8.76 3.72
C ARG A 40 5.40 -7.92 3.21
N ARG A 41 5.92 -8.23 2.02
CA ARG A 41 7.03 -7.47 1.39
C ARG A 41 6.62 -6.03 1.09
N ILE A 42 5.43 -5.84 0.53
CA ILE A 42 4.89 -4.52 0.22
C ILE A 42 4.63 -3.73 1.50
N LYS A 43 4.09 -4.35 2.55
CA LYS A 43 3.93 -3.71 3.86
C LYS A 43 5.26 -3.20 4.42
N ALA A 44 6.31 -4.03 4.36
CA ALA A 44 7.65 -3.62 4.80
C ALA A 44 8.21 -2.46 3.95
N ALA A 45 8.09 -2.55 2.63
CA ALA A 45 8.54 -1.50 1.71
C ALA A 45 7.79 -0.18 1.93
N CYS A 46 6.46 -0.22 2.11
CA CYS A 46 5.65 0.95 2.41
C CYS A 46 6.01 1.55 3.78
N SER A 47 6.34 0.75 4.79
CA SER A 47 6.81 1.26 6.09
C SER A 47 8.11 2.04 5.94
N SER A 48 9.10 1.49 5.24
CA SER A 48 10.37 2.16 4.98
C SER A 48 10.17 3.44 4.15
N PHE A 49 9.35 3.37 3.09
CA PHE A 49 9.00 4.53 2.28
C PHE A 49 8.31 5.64 3.09
N HIS A 50 7.42 5.28 4.02
CA HIS A 50 6.74 6.23 4.89
C HIS A 50 7.72 6.95 5.83
N GLU A 51 8.75 6.26 6.33
CA GLU A 51 9.83 6.88 7.10
C GLU A 51 10.66 7.85 6.26
N GLU A 52 11.03 7.45 5.04
CA GLU A 52 11.74 8.32 4.09
C GLU A 52 10.92 9.56 3.74
N LEU A 53 9.60 9.42 3.56
CA LEU A 53 8.71 10.55 3.28
C LEU A 53 8.69 11.54 4.46
N LYS A 54 8.68 11.06 5.71
CA LYS A 54 8.79 11.93 6.90
C LYS A 54 10.13 12.67 6.95
N LEU A 55 11.22 12.02 6.56
CA LEU A 55 12.52 12.70 6.46
C LEU A 55 12.50 13.78 5.38
N LEU A 56 11.90 13.48 4.22
CA LEU A 56 11.73 14.44 3.14
C LEU A 56 10.86 15.63 3.55
N GLU A 57 9.81 15.42 4.35
CA GLU A 57 9.00 16.51 4.92
C GLU A 57 9.80 17.42 5.85
N ARG A 58 10.65 16.86 6.70
CA ARG A 58 11.54 17.64 7.59
C ARG A 58 12.57 18.44 6.79
N LEU A 59 13.17 17.82 5.77
CA LEU A 59 14.08 18.49 4.85
C LEU A 59 13.36 19.62 4.10
N TYR A 60 12.16 19.34 3.59
CA TYR A 60 11.31 20.33 2.92
C TYR A 60 11.05 21.54 3.82
N TYR A 61 10.63 21.28 5.06
CA TYR A 61 10.34 22.35 6.02
C TYR A 61 11.56 23.23 6.30
N LYS A 62 12.75 22.63 6.49
CA LYS A 62 13.99 23.38 6.74
C LYS A 62 14.50 24.17 5.52
N GLY A 63 14.44 23.59 4.32
CA GLY A 63 15.06 24.18 3.12
C GLY A 63 14.16 25.11 2.29
N LYS A 64 12.86 25.19 2.60
CA LYS A 64 11.84 25.87 1.76
C LYS A 64 12.19 27.32 1.42
N ASN A 65 12.72 28.05 2.39
CA ASN A 65 12.98 29.48 2.24
C ASN A 65 14.39 29.77 1.69
N GLN A 66 15.33 28.84 1.84
CA GLN A 66 16.73 29.02 1.41
C GLN A 66 16.96 28.61 -0.04
N HIS A 67 16.20 27.64 -0.55
CA HIS A 67 16.49 27.02 -1.85
C HIS A 67 15.33 27.13 -2.85
N ARG A 68 14.32 27.97 -2.58
CA ARG A 68 13.05 28.02 -3.35
C ARG A 68 13.21 28.07 -4.88
N SER A 69 14.23 28.77 -5.38
CA SER A 69 14.49 28.95 -6.81
C SER A 69 15.42 27.90 -7.42
N SER A 70 16.08 27.07 -6.61
CA SER A 70 17.05 26.09 -7.12
C SER A 70 16.37 24.94 -7.85
N LEU A 71 17.00 24.44 -8.92
CA LEU A 71 16.50 23.28 -9.67
C LEU A 71 16.42 22.03 -8.79
N PHE A 72 17.38 21.87 -7.89
CA PHE A 72 17.36 20.80 -6.89
C PHE A 72 16.11 20.87 -6.01
N TRP A 73 15.75 22.06 -5.53
CA TRP A 73 14.56 22.22 -4.68
C TRP A 73 13.26 21.93 -5.40
N LYS A 74 13.17 22.29 -6.70
CA LYS A 74 12.02 21.89 -7.54
C LYS A 74 11.88 20.36 -7.60
N ARG A 75 12.98 19.62 -7.74
CA ARG A 75 12.97 18.14 -7.72
C ARG A 75 12.53 17.59 -6.37
N VAL A 76 12.98 18.18 -5.26
CA VAL A 76 12.55 17.81 -3.90
C VAL A 76 11.04 17.99 -3.73
N VAL A 77 10.48 19.11 -4.21
CA VAL A 77 9.03 19.37 -4.19
C VAL A 77 8.26 18.32 -4.99
N GLU A 78 8.73 17.98 -6.19
CA GLU A 78 8.08 16.96 -7.02
C GLU A 78 8.18 15.57 -6.40
N LEU A 79 9.34 15.19 -5.84
CA LEU A 79 9.50 13.92 -5.14
C LEU A 79 8.57 13.83 -3.93
N LYS A 80 8.41 14.92 -3.17
CA LYS A 80 7.45 14.98 -2.06
C LYS A 80 6.02 14.77 -2.54
N ARG A 81 5.61 15.47 -3.62
CA ARG A 81 4.25 15.34 -4.19
C ARG A 81 3.98 13.92 -4.69
N LEU A 82 4.95 13.31 -5.36
CA LEU A 82 4.86 11.92 -5.79
C LEU A 82 4.77 10.99 -4.57
N GLY A 83 5.58 11.27 -3.56
CA GLY A 83 5.62 10.55 -2.30
C GLY A 83 4.26 10.50 -1.61
N GLU A 84 3.66 11.67 -1.39
CA GLU A 84 2.32 11.83 -0.80
C GLU A 84 1.23 11.14 -1.63
N ARG A 85 1.35 11.14 -2.96
CA ARG A 85 0.41 10.44 -3.84
C ARG A 85 0.50 8.93 -3.68
N LEU A 86 1.70 8.39 -3.59
CA LEU A 86 1.95 6.96 -3.40
C LEU A 86 1.50 6.49 -2.02
N ASP A 87 1.81 7.25 -0.95
CA ASP A 87 1.35 6.98 0.41
C ASP A 87 -0.19 6.99 0.48
N GLY A 88 -0.82 7.96 -0.20
CA GLY A 88 -2.27 8.09 -0.29
C GLY A 88 -3.00 7.00 -1.09
N LEU A 89 -2.29 6.05 -1.72
CA LEU A 89 -2.90 4.89 -2.37
C LEU A 89 -3.32 3.80 -1.38
N TYR A 90 -2.80 3.80 -0.15
CA TYR A 90 -3.13 2.78 0.86
C TYR A 90 -2.94 1.34 0.35
N VAL A 91 -1.89 1.11 -0.45
CA VAL A 91 -1.61 -0.18 -1.08
C VAL A 91 -1.51 -1.33 -0.06
N PRO A 92 -0.86 -1.17 1.11
CA PRO A 92 -0.85 -2.22 2.12
C PRO A 92 -2.25 -2.64 2.57
N ASP A 93 -3.14 -1.67 2.80
CA ASP A 93 -4.51 -1.93 3.25
C ASP A 93 -5.34 -2.61 2.15
N MET A 94 -5.17 -2.18 0.90
CA MET A 94 -5.82 -2.82 -0.25
C MET A 94 -5.40 -4.29 -0.41
N LEU A 95 -4.11 -4.58 -0.23
CA LEU A 95 -3.61 -5.96 -0.31
C LEU A 95 -4.05 -6.81 0.88
N GLU A 96 -4.13 -6.21 2.06
CA GLU A 96 -4.59 -6.90 3.25
C GLU A 96 -6.10 -7.21 3.16
N GLN A 97 -6.89 -6.31 2.58
CA GLN A 97 -8.29 -6.57 2.22
C GLN A 97 -8.42 -7.68 1.18
N LEU A 98 -7.64 -7.62 0.11
CA LEU A 98 -7.60 -8.70 -0.90
C LEU A 98 -7.17 -10.03 -0.26
N ARG A 99 -6.29 -10.00 0.74
CA ARG A 99 -5.97 -11.19 1.52
C ARG A 99 -7.21 -11.65 2.29
N PHE A 100 -7.88 -10.78 3.05
CA PHE A 100 -9.04 -11.18 3.84
C PHE A 100 -10.19 -11.76 3.03
N SER A 101 -10.36 -11.36 1.76
CA SER A 101 -11.39 -11.97 0.91
C SER A 101 -11.19 -13.46 0.66
N PHE A 102 -9.96 -13.99 0.81
CA PHE A 102 -9.65 -15.41 0.59
C PHE A 102 -9.47 -16.21 1.88
N TRP A 103 -8.91 -15.62 2.95
CA TRP A 103 -8.62 -16.35 4.20
C TRP A 103 -9.53 -16.00 5.38
N GLY A 104 -10.42 -15.01 5.24
CA GLY A 104 -11.24 -14.51 6.35
C GLY A 104 -10.45 -13.77 7.43
N LEU A 105 -11.15 -13.24 8.43
CA LEU A 105 -10.57 -12.48 9.56
C LEU A 105 -9.77 -13.35 10.55
N THR A 106 -9.83 -14.68 10.40
CA THR A 106 -9.37 -15.66 11.39
C THR A 106 -7.84 -15.77 11.51
N THR A 107 -7.05 -15.05 10.70
CA THR A 107 -5.58 -15.17 10.70
C THR A 107 -4.82 -14.09 11.49
N ILE A 108 -5.46 -13.20 12.25
CA ILE A 108 -4.76 -12.11 12.98
C ILE A 108 -4.66 -12.37 14.50
N LEU A 109 -5.36 -13.36 15.05
CA LEU A 109 -5.22 -13.74 16.46
C LEU A 109 -4.33 -14.98 16.61
N LYS A 110 -3.02 -14.82 16.40
CA LYS A 110 -1.98 -15.68 16.97
C LYS A 110 -0.69 -14.88 17.13
#